data_AF-A0A0D2F9G3-F1
#
_entry.id   AF-A0A0D2F9G3-F1
#
_cell.length_a   1.000
_cell.length_b   1.000
_cell.length_c   1.000
_cell.angle_alpha   90.00
_cell.angle_beta   90.00
_cell.angle_gamma   90.00
#
_symmetry.space_group_name_H-M   'P 1'
#
loop_
_entity.id
_entity.type
_entity.pdbx_description
1 polymer ?
#
loop_
_entity_poly.entity_id
_entity_poly.type
_entity_poly.pdbx_seq_one_letter_code
_entity_poly.pdbx_strand_id
1 'polypeptide(L)'
;MPHTFDNLDELLERSSSIDPSIQPANLYDQFVVESVKMAKSKNSSQHNQAKKAHKNGIKKPKTFRYPSLKGTDPKFRRNHKHALHGTMKALKEVREGKRDAA
;
A
#
# COMPACT_ATOMS: atom_id res chain seq x y z
N MET A 1 -25.59 -14.61 6.78
CA MET A 1 -25.78 -15.11 8.16
C MET A 1 -24.41 -15.33 8.78
N PRO A 2 -23.84 -14.42 9.57
CA PRO A 2 -22.77 -14.78 10.48
C PRO A 2 -23.40 -15.48 11.70
N HIS A 3 -22.97 -16.71 11.99
CA HIS A 3 -23.40 -17.45 13.17
C HIS A 3 -23.03 -16.65 14.42
N THR A 4 -24.05 -16.17 15.14
CA THR A 4 -23.93 -15.67 16.51
C THR A 4 -23.63 -16.87 17.42
N PHE A 5 -22.62 -16.71 18.28
CA PHE A 5 -22.20 -17.71 19.25
C PHE A 5 -23.24 -17.76 20.38
N ASP A 6 -24.26 -18.59 20.24
CA ASP A 6 -25.45 -18.56 21.09
C ASP A 6 -25.62 -19.83 21.92
N ASN A 7 -24.65 -20.19 22.79
CA ASN A 7 -24.97 -20.88 24.05
C ASN A 7 -23.76 -20.93 24.98
N LEU A 8 -23.94 -20.45 26.21
CA LEU A 8 -23.02 -20.70 27.33
C LEU A 8 -22.77 -22.21 27.54
N ASP A 9 -23.75 -23.04 27.20
CA ASP A 9 -23.64 -24.49 27.25
C ASP A 9 -22.58 -25.04 26.26
N GLU A 10 -22.40 -24.44 25.09
CA GLU A 10 -21.41 -24.90 24.10
C GLU A 10 -19.96 -24.60 24.54
N LEU A 11 -19.78 -23.55 25.37
CA LEU A 11 -18.51 -23.25 26.03
C LEU A 11 -18.25 -24.19 27.21
N LEU A 12 -19.28 -24.57 27.96
CA LEU A 12 -19.14 -25.50 29.08
C LEU A 12 -18.82 -26.92 28.58
N GLU A 13 -19.44 -27.39 27.49
CA GLU A 13 -19.13 -28.70 26.87
C GLU A 13 -17.71 -28.76 26.27
N ARG A 14 -17.21 -27.63 25.73
CA ARG A 14 -15.81 -27.52 25.29
C ARG A 14 -14.83 -27.60 26.47
N SER A 15 -15.22 -27.14 27.66
CA SER A 15 -14.37 -27.22 28.85
C SER A 15 -14.27 -28.65 29.42
N SER A 16 -15.36 -29.43 29.34
CA SER A 16 -15.40 -30.82 29.82
C SER A 16 -14.73 -31.83 28.88
N SER A 17 -14.51 -31.49 27.61
CA SER A 17 -13.82 -32.35 26.63
C SER A 17 -12.30 -32.16 26.62
N ILE A 18 -11.77 -31.22 27.40
CA ILE A 18 -10.32 -31.07 27.60
C ILE A 18 -9.87 -32.21 28.52
N ASP A 19 -9.02 -33.09 28.00
CA ASP A 19 -8.38 -34.15 28.77
C ASP A 19 -7.76 -33.56 30.05
N PRO A 20 -8.25 -33.96 31.25
CA PRO A 20 -7.75 -33.43 32.52
C PRO A 20 -6.25 -33.73 32.73
N SER A 21 -5.66 -34.67 31.99
CA SER A 21 -4.21 -34.92 32.00
C SER A 21 -3.38 -33.78 31.39
N ILE A 22 -4.02 -32.88 30.64
CA ILE A 22 -3.39 -31.72 29.99
C ILE A 22 -3.52 -30.45 30.88
N GLN A 23 -4.27 -30.51 31.98
CA GLN A 23 -4.38 -29.41 32.94
C GLN A 23 -3.05 -29.26 33.71
N PRO A 24 -2.44 -28.06 33.78
CA PRO A 24 -1.25 -27.86 34.60
C PRO A 24 -1.58 -28.14 36.07
N ALA A 25 -0.83 -29.05 36.70
CA ALA A 25 -1.11 -29.55 38.05
C ALA A 25 -0.89 -28.49 39.15
N ASN A 26 -0.25 -27.37 38.83
CA ASN A 26 -0.03 -26.26 39.74
C ASN A 26 -0.10 -24.91 39.00
N LEU A 27 -0.45 -23.86 39.75
CA LEU A 27 -0.53 -22.48 39.25
C LEU A 27 0.83 -22.00 38.69
N TYR A 28 1.93 -22.58 39.18
CA TYR A 28 3.27 -22.32 38.67
C TYR A 28 3.47 -22.84 37.24
N ASP A 29 2.98 -24.04 36.90
CA ASP A 29 3.01 -24.57 35.53
C ASP A 29 2.11 -23.78 34.61
N GLN A 30 0.97 -23.29 35.10
CA GLN A 30 0.14 -22.38 34.30
C GLN A 30 0.91 -21.09 33.94
N PHE A 31 1.63 -20.51 34.91
CA PHE A 31 2.50 -19.37 34.70
C PHE A 31 3.75 -19.68 33.84
N VAL A 32 4.35 -20.87 33.98
CA VAL A 32 5.48 -21.31 33.15
C VAL A 32 5.03 -21.55 31.70
N VAL A 33 3.88 -22.18 31.47
CA VAL A 33 3.34 -22.40 30.12
C VAL A 33 2.97 -21.08 29.45
N GLU A 34 2.32 -20.16 30.16
CA GLU A 34 2.00 -18.81 29.68
C GLU A 34 3.26 -17.97 29.45
N SER A 35 4.24 -18.05 30.36
CA SER A 35 5.51 -17.35 30.21
C SER A 35 6.39 -17.94 29.11
N VAL A 36 6.41 -19.25 28.86
CA VAL A 36 7.14 -19.87 27.73
C VAL A 36 6.51 -19.49 26.39
N LYS A 37 5.17 -19.42 26.33
CA LYS A 37 4.43 -18.95 25.14
C LYS A 37 4.66 -17.46 24.88
N MET A 38 4.81 -16.67 25.93
CA MET A 38 5.14 -15.24 25.88
C MET A 38 6.65 -14.96 25.74
N ALA A 39 7.52 -15.93 26.11
CA ALA A 39 8.94 -15.69 26.35
C ALA A 39 9.62 -15.13 25.11
N LYS A 40 9.26 -15.64 23.92
CA LYS A 40 9.78 -15.17 22.63
C LYS A 40 8.80 -15.45 21.51
N SER A 41 8.32 -14.40 20.84
CA SER A 41 7.62 -14.52 19.56
C SER A 41 8.56 -14.16 18.38
N LYS A 42 8.16 -14.46 17.15
CA LYS A 42 8.95 -14.08 15.96
C LYS A 42 8.76 -12.58 15.70
N ASN A 43 9.84 -11.80 15.82
CA ASN A 43 9.79 -10.33 15.71
C ASN A 43 9.55 -9.78 14.29
N SER A 44 9.81 -10.57 13.23
CA SER A 44 9.62 -10.12 11.84
C SER A 44 9.51 -11.30 10.87
N SER A 45 8.67 -11.18 9.84
CA SER A 45 8.55 -12.15 8.75
C SER A 45 8.11 -11.49 7.44
N GLN A 46 8.80 -11.86 6.34
CA GLN A 46 8.44 -11.48 4.98
C GLN A 46 7.86 -12.64 4.15
N HIS A 47 7.61 -13.80 4.77
CA HIS A 47 7.30 -15.08 4.09
C HIS A 47 6.15 -15.01 3.08
N ASN A 48 5.07 -14.29 3.40
CA ASN A 48 3.89 -14.17 2.52
C ASN A 48 3.81 -12.83 1.78
N GLN A 49 4.84 -11.98 1.86
CA GLN A 49 4.76 -10.63 1.27
C GLN A 49 4.86 -10.69 -0.26
N ALA A 50 5.79 -11.47 -0.79
CA ALA A 50 5.95 -11.67 -2.24
C ALA A 50 4.70 -12.31 -2.87
N LYS A 51 4.10 -13.32 -2.23
CA LYS A 51 2.88 -13.97 -2.73
C LYS A 51 1.70 -12.98 -2.79
N LYS A 52 1.53 -12.14 -1.77
CA LYS A 52 0.50 -11.08 -1.78
C LYS A 52 0.77 -10.01 -2.84
N ALA A 53 2.02 -9.54 -2.97
CA ALA A 53 2.39 -8.53 -3.96
C ALA A 53 2.14 -9.01 -5.41
N HIS A 54 2.41 -10.29 -5.69
CA HIS A 54 2.18 -10.89 -7.00
C HIS A 54 0.74 -11.31 -7.28
N LYS A 55 -0.15 -11.43 -6.26
CA LYS A 55 -1.57 -11.80 -6.45
C LYS A 55 -2.27 -10.88 -7.46
N ASN A 56 -1.98 -9.58 -7.42
CA ASN A 56 -2.49 -8.58 -8.36
C ASN A 56 -1.45 -8.15 -9.43
N GLY A 57 -0.24 -8.72 -9.34
CA GLY A 57 0.92 -8.36 -10.14
C GLY A 57 1.56 -7.02 -9.75
N ILE A 58 2.90 -6.98 -9.73
CA ILE A 58 3.64 -5.72 -9.55
C ILE A 58 3.65 -4.97 -10.89
N LYS A 59 2.77 -3.97 -11.02
CA LYS A 59 2.63 -3.17 -12.24
C LYS A 59 3.71 -2.09 -12.29
N LYS A 60 4.37 -1.96 -13.44
CA LYS A 60 5.26 -0.82 -13.72
C LYS A 60 4.46 0.48 -13.73
N PRO A 61 5.05 1.63 -13.33
CA PRO A 61 4.36 2.92 -13.42
C PRO A 61 3.98 3.20 -14.88
N LYS A 62 2.80 3.79 -15.09
CA LYS A 62 2.34 4.18 -16.44
C LYS A 62 3.24 5.28 -16.98
N THR A 63 3.79 5.08 -18.17
CA THR A 63 4.57 6.09 -18.89
C THR A 63 3.66 6.79 -19.90
N PHE A 64 3.88 8.10 -20.08
CA PHE A 64 3.15 8.91 -21.05
C PHE A 64 4.15 9.59 -22.00
N ARG A 65 3.73 9.85 -23.24
CA ARG A 65 4.58 10.51 -24.26
C ARG A 65 5.08 11.88 -23.81
N TYR A 66 4.29 12.60 -23.01
CA TYR A 66 4.61 13.94 -22.51
C TYR A 66 4.52 13.97 -20.97
N PRO A 67 5.64 13.83 -20.24
CA PRO A 67 5.65 13.94 -18.79
C PRO A 67 5.46 15.40 -18.34
N SER A 68 5.11 15.59 -17.06
CA SER A 68 4.99 16.95 -16.51
C SER A 68 6.35 17.63 -16.36
N LEU A 69 6.45 18.92 -16.66
CA LEU A 69 7.64 19.75 -16.41
C LEU A 69 7.77 20.20 -14.93
N LYS A 70 7.19 19.46 -13.98
CA LYS A 70 7.27 19.80 -12.55
C LYS A 70 8.71 19.54 -12.06
N GLY A 71 9.32 20.53 -11.41
CA GLY A 71 10.72 20.45 -10.93
C GLY A 71 11.77 20.96 -11.92
N THR A 72 11.39 21.36 -13.15
CA THR A 72 12.31 22.03 -14.07
C THR A 72 12.67 23.44 -13.57
N ASP A 73 13.90 23.89 -13.84
CA ASP A 73 14.42 25.21 -13.45
C ASP A 73 13.40 26.34 -13.70
N PRO A 74 13.03 27.13 -12.67
CA PRO A 74 12.10 28.24 -12.82
C PRO A 74 12.52 29.27 -13.88
N LYS A 75 13.84 29.52 -14.07
CA LYS A 75 14.31 30.47 -15.09
C LYS A 75 14.04 29.95 -16.50
N PHE A 76 14.37 28.70 -16.77
CA PHE A 76 13.99 28.02 -18.00
C PHE A 76 12.47 28.02 -18.21
N ARG A 77 11.68 27.68 -17.17
CA ARG A 77 10.21 27.63 -17.28
C ARG A 77 9.57 28.97 -17.63
N ARG A 78 10.10 30.08 -17.10
CA ARG A 78 9.65 31.44 -17.46
C ARG A 78 9.96 31.75 -18.92
N ASN A 79 11.20 31.52 -19.36
CA ASN A 79 11.60 31.72 -20.75
C ASN A 79 10.77 30.87 -21.72
N HIS A 80 10.61 29.57 -21.44
CA HIS A 80 9.84 28.66 -22.28
C HIS A 80 8.39 29.11 -22.46
N LYS A 81 7.73 29.62 -21.41
CA LYS A 81 6.39 30.20 -21.51
C LYS A 81 6.36 31.39 -22.47
N HIS A 82 7.29 32.33 -22.34
CA HIS A 82 7.36 33.49 -23.22
C HIS A 82 7.66 33.11 -24.68
N ALA A 83 8.54 32.13 -24.91
CA ALA A 83 8.84 31.61 -26.24
C ALA A 83 7.57 31.02 -26.92
N LEU A 84 6.80 30.20 -26.21
CA LEU A 84 5.54 29.64 -26.72
C LEU A 84 4.48 30.71 -27.04
N HIS A 85 4.39 31.76 -26.22
CA HIS A 85 3.51 32.89 -26.52
C HIS A 85 3.99 33.68 -27.74
N GLY A 86 5.31 33.88 -27.88
CA GLY A 86 5.91 34.55 -29.02
C GLY A 86 5.66 33.80 -30.34
N THR A 87 5.86 32.49 -30.36
CA THR A 87 5.61 31.66 -31.55
C THR A 87 4.14 31.66 -31.92
N MET A 88 3.23 31.57 -30.95
CA MET A 88 1.79 31.67 -31.19
C MET A 88 1.40 33.00 -31.84
N LYS A 89 1.97 34.12 -31.37
CA LYS A 89 1.73 35.45 -31.96
C LYS A 89 2.27 35.54 -33.39
N ALA A 90 3.50 35.07 -33.64
CA ALA A 90 4.09 35.07 -34.97
C ALA A 90 3.27 34.23 -35.98
N LEU A 91 2.85 33.03 -35.58
CA LEU A 91 2.00 32.16 -36.40
C LEU A 91 0.65 32.81 -36.72
N LYS A 92 0.08 33.58 -35.78
CA LYS A 92 -1.16 34.33 -36.01
C LYS A 92 -0.96 35.43 -37.06
N GLU A 93 0.12 36.19 -36.98
CA GLU A 93 0.41 37.27 -37.93
C GLU A 93 0.71 36.75 -39.35
N VAL A 94 1.39 35.60 -39.46
CA VAL A 94 1.58 34.89 -40.74
C VAL A 94 0.23 34.46 -41.32
N ARG A 95 -0.67 33.91 -40.50
CA ARG A 95 -2.02 33.53 -40.93
C ARG A 95 -2.88 34.72 -41.36
N GLU A 96 -2.71 35.87 -40.72
CA GLU A 96 -3.39 37.12 -41.06
C GLU A 96 -2.76 37.85 -42.26
N GLY A 97 -1.66 37.32 -42.83
CA GLY A 97 -0.95 37.95 -43.95
C GLY A 97 -0.22 39.25 -43.59
N LYS A 98 -0.03 39.53 -42.29
CA LYS A 98 0.70 40.73 -41.81
C LYS A 98 2.22 40.52 -41.82
N ARG A 99 2.66 39.27 -41.94
CA ARG A 99 4.06 38.86 -42.06
C ARG A 99 4.18 37.79 -43.11
N ASP A 100 5.18 37.92 -43.97
CA ASP A 100 5.53 36.87 -44.92
C ASP A 100 6.04 35.65 -44.16
N ALA A 101 5.64 34.46 -44.63
CA ALA A 101 6.26 33.22 -44.17
C ALA A 101 7.69 33.20 -44.73
N ALA A 102 8.67 33.16 -43.82
CA ALA A 102 10.08 33.00 -44.17
C ALA A 102 10.36 31.60 -44.74
#